data_AF-A0A484WZA7-F1
#
_entry.id   AF-A0A484WZA7-F1
#
_cell.length_a   1.000
_cell.length_b   1.000
_cell.length_c   1.000
_cell.angle_alpha   90.00
_cell.angle_beta   90.00
_cell.angle_gamma   90.00
#
_symmetry.space_group_name_H-M   'P 1'
#
loop_
_entity.id
_entity.type
_entity.pdbx_description
1 polymer ?
#
loop_
_entity_poly.entity_id
_entity_poly.type
_entity_poly.pdbx_seq_one_letter_code
_entity_poly.pdbx_strand_id
1 'polypeptide(L)' 'MKDIEADFFALGGHSLLAMRLAAQLSRTCERKVTPGQIMVASTVGKLSELLDRR' A
#
# COMPACT_ATOMS: atom_id res chain seq x y z
N MET A 1 19.60 -5.51 -0.52
CA MET A 1 18.25 -5.89 -0.08
C MET A 1 17.28 -5.02 -0.87
N LYS A 2 16.33 -5.61 -1.60
CA LYS A 2 15.47 -4.86 -2.54
C LYS A 2 14.11 -4.63 -1.87
N ASP A 3 14.12 -3.81 -0.82
CA ASP A 3 12.98 -3.64 0.11
C ASP A 3 11.71 -3.11 -0.56
N ILE A 4 11.83 -2.47 -1.73
CA ILE A 4 10.70 -1.98 -2.52
C ILE A 4 9.80 -3.09 -3.08
N GLU A 5 10.34 -4.29 -3.26
CA GLU A 5 9.63 -5.50 -3.70
C GLU A 5 9.14 -6.35 -2.52
N ALA A 6 9.38 -5.90 -1.28
CA ALA A 6 8.92 -6.62 -0.10
C ALA A 6 7.39 -6.59 -0.02
N ASP A 7 6.81 -7.79 0.10
CA ASP A 7 5.37 -7.97 0.15
C ASP A 7 4.84 -7.73 1.57
N PHE A 8 3.92 -6.78 1.68
CA PHE A 8 3.29 -6.37 2.94
C PHE A 8 2.69 -7.54 3.71
N PHE A 9 2.03 -8.49 3.03
CA PHE A 9 1.39 -9.64 3.66
C PHE A 9 2.41 -10.73 4.03
N ALA A 10 3.43 -10.94 3.19
CA ALA A 10 4.53 -11.85 3.53
C ALA A 10 5.32 -11.40 4.77
N LEU A 11 5.36 -10.10 5.03
CA LEU A 11 5.95 -9.50 6.24
C LEU A 11 5.03 -9.57 7.48
N GLY A 12 3.86 -10.20 7.39
CA GLY A 12 2.89 -10.32 8.48
C GLY A 12 1.81 -9.24 8.50
N GLY A 13 1.72 -8.41 7.46
CA GLY A 13 0.61 -7.49 7.25
C GLY A 13 -0.72 -8.23 7.09
N HIS A 14 -1.80 -7.64 7.57
CA HIS A 14 -3.14 -8.21 7.51
C HIS A 14 -4.19 -7.12 7.28
N SER A 15 -5.45 -7.50 7.07
CA SER A 15 -6.52 -6.59 6.61
C SER A 15 -6.69 -5.34 7.48
N LEU A 16 -6.60 -5.48 8.81
CA LEU A 16 -6.68 -4.34 9.73
C LEU A 16 -5.49 -3.38 9.58
N LEU A 17 -4.27 -3.91 9.41
CA LEU A 17 -3.09 -3.08 9.14
C LEU A 17 -3.19 -2.42 7.76
N ALA A 18 -3.70 -3.13 6.75
CA ALA A 18 -3.94 -2.57 5.43
C ALA A 18 -4.98 -1.42 5.48
N MET A 19 -6.06 -1.56 6.27
CA MET A 19 -7.02 -0.48 6.50
C MET A 19 -6.38 0.74 7.15
N ARG A 20 -5.55 0.54 8.17
CA ARG A 20 -4.82 1.62 8.85
C ARG A 20 -3.83 2.30 7.90
N LEU A 21 -3.09 1.52 7.13
CA LEU A 21 -2.13 2.01 6.13
C LEU A 21 -2.84 2.83 5.04
N ALA A 22 -3.97 2.34 4.51
CA ALA A 22 -4.77 3.08 3.53
C ALA A 22 -5.24 4.43 4.06
N ALA A 23 -5.72 4.47 5.31
CA ALA A 23 -6.15 5.71 5.95
C ALA A 23 -4.98 6.69 6.16
N GLN A 24 -3.80 6.19 6.53
CA GLN A 24 -2.59 7.00 6.70
C GLN A 24 -2.10 7.57 5.37
N LEU A 25 -1.94 6.73 4.34
CA LEU A 25 -1.55 7.15 3.01
C LEU A 25 -2.54 8.16 2.43
N SER A 26 -3.84 7.97 2.69
CA SER A 26 -4.84 8.91 2.20
C SER A 26 -4.67 10.33 2.74
N ARG A 27 -4.24 10.44 4.00
CA ARG A 27 -3.99 11.74 4.65
C ARG A 27 -2.66 12.34 4.20
N THR A 28 -1.60 11.52 4.11
CA THR A 28 -0.26 11.99 3.77
C THR A 28 -0.11 12.35 2.29
N CYS A 29 -0.77 11.63 1.39
CA CYS A 29 -0.70 11.86 -0.05
C CYS A 29 -1.82 12.75 -0.57
N GLU A 30 -2.73 13.22 0.29
CA GLU A 30 -3.92 14.01 -0.08
C GLU A 30 -4.76 13.37 -1.21
N ARG A 31 -4.70 12.03 -1.33
CA ARG A 31 -5.36 11.23 -2.37
C ARG A 31 -6.06 10.06 -1.72
N LYS A 32 -7.27 9.71 -2.16
CA LYS A 32 -7.95 8.51 -1.66
C LYS A 32 -7.15 7.24 -1.97
N VAL A 33 -6.68 6.57 -0.93
CA VAL A 33 -6.08 5.22 -0.98
C VAL A 33 -7.02 4.25 -0.28
N THR A 34 -7.29 3.12 -0.91
CA THR A 34 -8.21 2.10 -0.41
C THR A 34 -7.46 0.85 0.04
N PRO A 35 -8.00 0.07 1.01
CA PRO A 35 -7.40 -1.19 1.41
C PRO A 35 -7.29 -2.17 0.23
N GLY A 36 -8.24 -2.15 -0.70
CA GLY A 36 -8.22 -2.98 -1.90
C GLY A 36 -7.03 -2.69 -2.81
N GLN A 37 -6.59 -1.43 -2.92
CA GLN A 37 -5.38 -1.09 -3.67
C GLN A 37 -4.13 -1.68 -3.02
N ILE A 38 -4.05 -1.73 -1.68
CA ILE A 38 -2.94 -2.38 -0.96
C ILE A 38 -2.99 -3.90 -1.15
N MET A 39 -4.18 -4.50 -1.23
CA MET A 39 -4.33 -5.93 -1.50
C MET A 39 -3.85 -6.31 -2.90
N VAL A 40 -4.14 -5.49 -3.92
CA VAL A 40 -3.74 -5.74 -5.31
C VAL A 40 -2.28 -5.34 -5.56
N ALA A 41 -1.82 -4.27 -4.92
CA ALA A 41 -0.46 -3.73 -5.00
C ALA A 41 0.25 -3.87 -3.64
N SER A 42 0.53 -5.11 -3.25
CA SER A 42 1.04 -5.50 -1.93
C SER A 42 2.49 -5.12 -1.63
N THR A 43 3.21 -4.54 -2.58
CA THR A 43 4.60 -4.10 -2.44
C THR A 43 4.68 -2.58 -2.59
N VAL A 44 5.68 -1.94 -1.98
CA VAL A 44 5.87 -0.48 -2.08
C VAL A 44 5.99 -0.03 -3.55
N GLY A 45 6.74 -0.77 -4.38
CA GLY A 45 6.91 -0.42 -5.80
C GLY A 45 5.60 -0.43 -6.58
N LYS A 46 4.85 -1.53 -6.50
CA LYS A 46 3.54 -1.64 -7.15
C LYS A 46 2.55 -0.57 -6.66
N LEU A 47 2.55 -0.28 -5.35
CA LEU A 47 1.64 0.70 -4.79
C LEU A 47 1.99 2.11 -5.25
N SER A 48 3.28 2.46 -5.31
CA SER A 48 3.73 3.74 -5.88
C SER A 48 3.30 3.88 -7.33
N GLU A 49 3.59 2.89 -8.17
CA GLU A 49 3.18 2.92 -9.58
C GLU A 49 1.65 3.06 -9.75
N LEU A 50 0.86 2.41 -8.89
CA LEU A 50 -0.59 2.54 -8.90
C LEU A 50 -1.03 3.95 -8.52
N LEU A 51 -0.39 4.55 -7.53
CA LEU A 51 -0.68 5.90 -7.03
C LEU A 51 -0.06 7.03 -7.86
N ASP A 52 0.86 6.75 -8.77
CA ASP A 52 1.42 7.74 -9.71
C ASP A 52 0.63 7.79 -11.02
N ARG A 53 -0.07 6.70 -11.37
CA ARG A 53 -1.03 6.71 -12.48
C ARG A 53 -2.18 7.65 -12.13
N ARG A 54 -2.31 8.74 -12.90
CA ARG A 54 -3.42 9.70 -12.84
C ARG A 54 -4.70 9.05 -13.33
#